data_AF-A0A150IQQ7-F1
#
_entry.id   AF-A0A150IQQ7-F1
#
_cell.length_a   1.000
_cell.length_b   1.000
_cell.length_c   1.000
_cell.angle_alpha   90.00
_cell.angle_beta   90.00
_cell.angle_gamma   90.00
#
_symmetry.space_group_name_H-M   'P 1'
#
loop_
_entity.id
_entity.type
_entity.pdbx_description
1 polymer ?
#
loop_
_entity_poly.entity_id
_entity_poly.type
_entity_poly.pdbx_seq_one_letter_code
_entity_poly.pdbx_strand_id
1 'polypeptide(L)'
;MKSSKFYFLLIFFILVLGAIGCTQKIEWPFYVIQGENVKTYQFEDLYSMQSTTITEIVIDKEKREVIWEGPRISNFGDSGIVNYISEDFYLVSIPYREKVIASYKKQGKLLSEEDGAPLKVISDPLYGCKCNWLKKLKIIEFIDVSKSLSIYGNVTNVVYFSGRDLNIFYSIQDILDNKYNSATLSQVLSKALPKEGATKIIIISENNLEKTYAITEVLNEVIFYENENFNIPSLGINGVRSIKVE
;
A
#
# COMPACT_ATOMS: atom_id res chain seq x y z
N MET A 1 -49.02 18.50 -46.84
CA MET A 1 -47.70 18.84 -46.24
C MET A 1 -47.59 18.12 -44.90
N LYS A 2 -47.25 16.83 -44.91
CA LYS A 2 -45.91 16.28 -44.62
C LYS A 2 -45.30 16.78 -43.30
N SER A 3 -45.61 16.03 -42.24
CA SER A 3 -44.67 15.50 -41.23
C SER A 3 -43.34 16.24 -41.08
N SER A 4 -43.25 17.18 -40.14
CA SER A 4 -41.98 17.80 -39.75
C SER A 4 -41.76 17.90 -38.23
N LYS A 5 -42.80 17.73 -37.40
CA LYS A 5 -42.66 17.88 -35.94
C LYS A 5 -42.26 16.61 -35.17
N PHE A 6 -42.37 15.43 -35.79
CA PHE A 6 -42.05 14.16 -35.12
C PHE A 6 -40.58 13.73 -35.27
N TYR A 7 -39.86 14.26 -36.27
CA TYR A 7 -38.44 13.92 -36.49
C TYR A 7 -37.47 14.72 -35.61
N PHE A 8 -37.90 15.86 -35.05
CA PHE A 8 -37.02 16.71 -34.23
C PHE A 8 -36.88 16.19 -32.79
N LEU A 9 -37.92 15.54 -32.24
CA LEU A 9 -37.86 14.94 -30.90
C LEU A 9 -37.05 13.63 -30.86
N LEU A 10 -37.01 12.88 -31.97
CA LEU A 10 -36.31 11.60 -32.03
C LEU A 10 -34.78 11.78 -32.06
N ILE A 11 -34.29 12.84 -32.71
CA ILE A 11 -32.85 13.15 -32.80
C ILE A 11 -32.31 13.66 -31.46
N PHE A 12 -33.12 14.39 -30.68
CA PHE A 12 -32.72 14.83 -29.35
C PHE A 12 -32.61 13.67 -28.34
N PHE A 13 -33.47 12.65 -28.46
CA PHE A 13 -33.40 11.47 -27.59
C PHE A 13 -32.21 10.56 -27.92
N ILE A 14 -31.80 10.47 -29.18
CA ILE A 14 -30.62 9.69 -29.60
C ILE A 14 -29.31 10.41 -29.22
N LEU A 15 -29.29 11.75 -29.20
CA LEU A 15 -28.14 12.54 -28.74
C LEU A 15 -28.00 12.57 -27.21
N VAL A 16 -29.10 12.45 -26.45
CA VAL A 16 -29.05 12.36 -24.97
C VAL A 16 -28.69 10.94 -24.50
N LEU A 17 -29.04 9.89 -25.25
CA LEU A 17 -28.63 8.51 -24.96
C LEU A 17 -27.24 8.16 -25.50
N GLY A 18 -26.75 8.86 -26.53
CA GLY A 18 -25.40 8.70 -27.09
C GLY A 18 -24.27 9.33 -26.27
N ALA A 19 -24.62 10.10 -25.23
CA ALA A 19 -23.69 10.70 -24.26
C ALA A 19 -23.66 9.95 -22.93
N ILE A 20 -24.12 8.69 -22.89
CA ILE A 20 -23.70 7.75 -21.85
C ILE A 20 -22.22 7.49 -22.13
N GLY A 21 -21.39 8.34 -21.53
CA GLY A 21 -19.94 8.33 -21.69
C GLY A 21 -19.46 6.90 -21.61
N CYS A 22 -18.80 6.46 -22.68
CA CYS A 22 -18.00 5.26 -22.65
C CYS A 22 -16.93 5.52 -21.60
N THR A 23 -17.21 5.19 -20.34
CA THR A 23 -16.21 5.22 -19.27
C THR A 23 -15.15 4.25 -19.73
N GLN A 24 -14.01 4.81 -20.14
CA GLN A 24 -12.85 4.03 -20.53
C GLN A 24 -12.58 3.03 -19.40
N LYS A 25 -12.75 1.75 -19.70
CA LYS A 25 -12.53 0.68 -18.73
C LYS A 25 -11.05 0.66 -18.42
N ILE A 26 -10.70 0.83 -17.15
CA ILE A 26 -9.30 0.84 -16.70
C ILE A 26 -9.06 -0.53 -16.09
N GLU A 27 -8.31 -1.35 -16.81
CA GLU A 27 -7.99 -2.71 -16.36
C GLU A 27 -6.93 -2.68 -15.26
N TRP A 28 -7.39 -2.41 -14.03
CA TRP A 28 -6.54 -2.36 -12.85
C TRP A 28 -7.20 -3.06 -11.67
N PRO A 29 -7.06 -4.39 -11.56
CA PRO A 29 -7.43 -5.07 -10.34
C PRO A 29 -6.48 -4.67 -9.21
N PHE A 30 -7.02 -4.48 -8.02
CA PHE A 30 -6.28 -4.34 -6.77
C PHE A 30 -6.89 -5.24 -5.70
N TYR A 31 -6.11 -5.53 -4.67
CA TYR A 31 -6.43 -6.54 -3.68
C TYR A 31 -6.47 -5.94 -2.29
N VAL A 32 -7.45 -6.36 -1.51
CA VAL A 32 -7.55 -6.04 -0.10
C VAL A 32 -7.40 -7.33 0.69
N ILE A 33 -6.48 -7.35 1.64
CA ILE A 33 -6.16 -8.51 2.46
C ILE A 33 -6.46 -8.18 3.92
N GLN A 34 -7.24 -9.03 4.58
CA GLN A 34 -7.49 -8.95 6.02
C GLN A 34 -7.44 -10.36 6.62
N GLY A 35 -6.33 -10.65 7.31
CA GLY A 35 -6.00 -12.02 7.72
C GLY A 35 -5.88 -12.94 6.50
N GLU A 36 -6.59 -14.07 6.51
CA GLU A 36 -6.64 -15.01 5.39
C GLU A 36 -7.59 -14.60 4.25
N ASN A 37 -8.40 -13.57 4.46
CA ASN A 37 -9.40 -13.18 3.49
C ASN A 37 -8.80 -12.22 2.44
N VAL A 38 -8.83 -12.65 1.18
CA VAL A 38 -8.35 -11.86 0.04
C VAL A 38 -9.54 -11.47 -0.83
N LYS A 39 -9.77 -10.16 -0.99
CA LYS A 39 -10.82 -9.61 -1.83
C LYS A 39 -10.22 -8.84 -3.00
N THR A 40 -10.65 -9.19 -4.21
CA THR A 40 -10.30 -8.46 -5.44
C THR A 40 -11.33 -7.37 -5.70
N TYR A 41 -10.84 -6.19 -6.03
CA TYR A 41 -11.62 -5.07 -6.54
C TYR A 41 -11.13 -4.71 -7.93
N GLN A 42 -12.07 -4.32 -8.80
CA GLN A 42 -11.78 -3.67 -10.07
C GLN A 42 -11.67 -2.15 -9.86
N PHE A 43 -10.99 -1.47 -10.77
CA PHE A 43 -10.84 -0.02 -10.70
C PHE A 43 -12.20 0.70 -10.68
N GLU A 44 -13.16 0.21 -11.47
CA GLU A 44 -14.48 0.79 -11.60
C GLU A 44 -15.29 0.71 -10.30
N ASP A 45 -14.97 -0.24 -9.40
CA ASP A 45 -15.63 -0.35 -8.10
C ASP A 45 -15.44 0.93 -7.28
N LEU A 46 -14.31 1.62 -7.44
CA LEU A 46 -13.99 2.87 -6.74
C LEU A 46 -14.99 3.99 -7.04
N TYR A 47 -15.62 3.98 -8.22
CA TYR A 47 -16.62 5.00 -8.60
C TYR A 47 -17.91 4.89 -7.80
N SER A 48 -18.22 3.71 -7.28
CA SER A 48 -19.42 3.45 -6.47
C SER A 48 -19.16 3.68 -4.97
N MET A 49 -17.90 3.78 -4.56
CA MET A 49 -17.53 3.96 -3.17
C MET A 49 -17.67 5.43 -2.75
N GLN A 50 -18.00 5.65 -1.47
CA GLN A 50 -18.01 7.00 -0.91
C GLN A 50 -16.59 7.59 -0.94
N SER A 51 -16.40 8.59 -1.79
CA SER A 51 -15.14 9.32 -1.93
C SER A 51 -15.03 10.44 -0.90
N THR A 52 -13.79 10.74 -0.49
CA THR A 52 -13.43 11.92 0.32
C THR A 52 -12.24 12.61 -0.34
N THR A 53 -11.89 13.79 0.16
CA THR A 53 -10.73 14.55 -0.31
C THR A 53 -9.61 14.62 0.73
N ILE A 54 -8.37 14.73 0.24
CA ILE A 54 -7.22 15.22 1.00
C ILE A 54 -6.62 16.40 0.23
N THR A 55 -6.40 17.53 0.92
CA THR A 55 -5.81 18.74 0.33
C THR A 55 -4.34 18.84 0.67
N GLU A 56 -3.50 18.86 -0.35
CA GLU A 56 -2.07 19.11 -0.28
C GLU A 56 -1.79 20.60 -0.51
N ILE A 57 -0.95 21.21 0.32
CA ILE A 57 -0.39 22.53 0.04
C ILE A 57 0.95 22.34 -0.69
N VAL A 58 1.05 22.89 -1.90
CA VAL A 58 2.30 22.94 -2.67
C VAL A 58 2.78 24.38 -2.71
N ILE A 59 4.05 24.57 -2.36
CA ILE A 59 4.72 25.86 -2.37
C ILE A 59 5.75 25.82 -3.50
N ASP A 60 5.38 26.36 -4.65
CA ASP A 60 6.28 26.57 -5.79
C ASP A 60 6.67 28.06 -5.83
N LYS A 61 6.38 28.78 -6.93
CA LYS A 61 6.47 30.25 -6.98
C LYS A 61 5.31 30.93 -6.23
N GLU A 62 4.16 30.26 -6.17
CA GLU A 62 2.98 30.68 -5.43
C GLU A 62 2.44 29.47 -4.62
N LYS A 63 1.73 29.76 -3.52
CA LYS A 63 1.08 28.74 -2.71
C LYS A 63 -0.17 28.26 -3.45
N ARG A 64 -0.24 26.97 -3.78
CA ARG A 64 -1.40 26.35 -4.41
C ARG A 64 -1.91 25.16 -3.63
N GLU A 65 -3.21 24.94 -3.68
CA GLU A 65 -3.86 23.78 -3.10
C GLU A 65 -4.07 22.71 -4.17
N VAL A 66 -3.68 21.48 -3.86
CA VAL A 66 -3.86 20.30 -4.70
C VAL A 66 -4.82 19.33 -4.02
N ILE A 67 -5.97 19.10 -4.64
CA ILE A 67 -7.00 18.21 -4.10
C ILE A 67 -6.82 16.82 -4.68
N TRP A 68 -6.75 15.83 -3.80
CA TRP A 68 -6.73 14.40 -4.10
C TRP A 68 -8.06 13.78 -3.70
N GLU A 69 -8.59 12.84 -4.48
CA GLU A 69 -9.91 12.25 -4.26
C GLU A 69 -9.92 10.74 -4.41
N GLY A 70 -10.55 10.06 -3.47
CA GLY A 70 -10.70 8.60 -3.43
C GLY A 70 -11.43 8.11 -2.18
N PRO A 71 -11.81 6.83 -2.13
CA PRO A 71 -12.35 6.22 -0.92
C PRO A 71 -11.32 6.22 0.22
N ARG A 72 -11.83 6.34 1.45
CA ARG A 72 -11.01 6.17 2.65
C ARG A 72 -10.55 4.73 2.77
N ILE A 73 -9.34 4.53 3.30
CA ILE A 73 -8.82 3.18 3.54
C ILE A 73 -9.70 2.42 4.55
N SER A 74 -10.31 3.11 5.51
CA SER A 74 -11.28 2.54 6.46
C SER A 74 -12.53 1.94 5.81
N ASN A 75 -12.80 2.22 4.53
CA ASN A 75 -13.91 1.60 3.82
C ASN A 75 -13.60 0.15 3.40
N PHE A 76 -12.33 -0.26 3.43
CA PHE A 76 -11.88 -1.58 2.97
C PHE A 76 -11.65 -2.58 4.10
N GLY A 77 -11.49 -2.12 5.35
CA GLY A 77 -11.16 -2.95 6.50
C GLY A 77 -10.73 -2.13 7.73
N ASP A 78 -10.25 -2.80 8.76
CA ASP A 78 -9.81 -2.21 10.03
C ASP A 78 -8.61 -3.01 10.60
N SER A 79 -7.63 -2.30 11.17
CA SER A 79 -6.43 -2.88 11.81
C SER A 79 -5.67 -1.86 12.67
N GLY A 80 -4.53 -2.27 13.25
CA GLY A 80 -3.59 -1.32 13.86
C GLY A 80 -2.69 -0.61 12.83
N ILE A 81 -2.20 -1.36 11.84
CA ILE A 81 -1.32 -0.90 10.76
C ILE A 81 -1.87 -1.39 9.42
N VAL A 82 -1.75 -0.57 8.39
CA VAL A 82 -2.08 -0.93 7.01
C VAL A 82 -0.81 -0.90 6.16
N ASN A 83 -0.55 -1.99 5.46
CA ASN A 83 0.48 -2.08 4.43
C ASN A 83 -0.11 -1.73 3.07
N TYR A 84 0.62 -0.94 2.32
CA TYR A 84 0.32 -0.61 0.93
C TYR A 84 1.46 -1.10 0.07
N ILE A 85 1.13 -1.92 -0.94
CA ILE A 85 2.11 -2.50 -1.85
C ILE A 85 1.79 -2.03 -3.26
N SER A 86 2.79 -1.49 -3.94
CA SER A 86 2.69 -1.07 -5.33
C SER A 86 2.88 -2.23 -6.31
N GLU A 87 2.56 -1.99 -7.58
CA GLU A 87 2.83 -2.91 -8.70
C GLU A 87 4.30 -3.37 -8.76
N ASP A 88 5.25 -2.50 -8.41
CA ASP A 88 6.69 -2.79 -8.38
C ASP A 88 7.20 -3.26 -7.01
N PHE A 89 6.30 -3.70 -6.13
CA PHE A 89 6.61 -4.27 -4.82
C PHE A 89 7.23 -3.29 -3.81
N TYR A 90 7.12 -1.98 -4.03
CA TYR A 90 7.42 -1.01 -2.99
C TYR A 90 6.37 -1.14 -1.87
N LEU A 91 6.81 -1.14 -0.62
CA LEU A 91 5.98 -1.36 0.56
C LEU A 91 6.02 -0.11 1.44
N VAL A 92 4.86 0.37 1.86
CA VAL A 92 4.74 1.43 2.88
C VAL A 92 3.77 0.96 3.96
N SER A 93 4.15 1.11 5.22
CA SER A 93 3.30 0.81 6.37
C SER A 93 2.83 2.10 7.04
N ILE A 94 1.52 2.28 7.17
CA ILE A 94 0.93 3.47 7.81
C ILE A 94 -0.02 3.02 8.93
N PRO A 95 0.03 3.62 10.13
CA PRO A 95 -0.95 3.36 11.17
C PRO A 95 -2.38 3.64 10.71
N TYR A 96 -3.30 2.74 11.02
CA TYR A 96 -4.68 2.82 10.53
C TYR A 96 -5.43 4.08 10.98
N ARG A 97 -5.04 4.65 12.14
CA ARG A 97 -5.61 5.89 12.66
C ARG A 97 -5.34 7.12 11.79
N GLU A 98 -4.35 7.05 10.91
CA GLU A 98 -3.99 8.16 10.04
C GLU A 98 -5.00 8.28 8.89
N LYS A 99 -5.26 9.50 8.44
CA LYS A 99 -6.19 9.73 7.32
C LYS A 99 -5.49 9.35 6.02
N VAL A 100 -5.96 8.27 5.39
CA VAL A 100 -5.44 7.78 4.11
C VAL A 100 -6.60 7.52 3.14
N ILE A 101 -6.38 7.82 1.86
CA ILE A 101 -7.28 7.49 0.76
C ILE A 101 -6.56 6.70 -0.33
N ALA A 102 -7.30 5.83 -1.01
CA ALA A 102 -6.89 5.23 -2.28
C ALA A 102 -7.33 6.18 -3.42
N SER A 103 -6.50 7.18 -3.70
CA SER A 103 -6.80 8.26 -4.64
C SER A 103 -6.76 7.77 -6.08
N TYR A 104 -7.82 8.08 -6.83
CA TYR A 104 -7.91 7.82 -8.28
C TYR A 104 -8.17 9.10 -9.08
N LYS A 105 -8.35 10.24 -8.39
CA LYS A 105 -8.41 11.57 -9.00
C LYS A 105 -7.49 12.57 -8.33
N LYS A 106 -7.08 13.57 -9.11
CA LYS A 106 -6.38 14.78 -8.69
C LYS A 106 -7.05 15.96 -9.39
N GLN A 107 -7.49 16.96 -8.62
CA GLN A 107 -8.18 18.15 -9.16
C GLN A 107 -9.38 17.80 -10.04
N GLY A 108 -10.26 16.89 -9.58
CA GLY A 108 -11.45 16.45 -10.31
C GLY A 108 -11.22 15.53 -11.50
N LYS A 109 -9.97 15.30 -11.92
CA LYS A 109 -9.60 14.49 -13.08
C LYS A 109 -8.94 13.19 -12.66
N LEU A 110 -9.06 12.14 -13.48
CA LEU A 110 -8.31 10.90 -13.26
C LEU A 110 -6.80 11.18 -13.19
N LEU A 111 -6.09 10.36 -12.43
CA LEU A 111 -4.64 10.49 -12.29
C LEU A 111 -3.95 10.36 -13.66
N SER A 112 -2.90 11.15 -13.84
CA SER A 112 -1.92 10.95 -14.92
C SER A 112 -0.88 9.91 -14.51
N GLU A 113 -0.12 9.38 -15.47
CA GLU A 113 1.03 8.49 -15.19
C GLU A 113 2.03 9.15 -14.23
N GLU A 114 2.32 10.44 -14.40
CA GLU A 114 3.21 11.20 -13.53
C GLU A 114 2.69 11.29 -12.09
N ASP A 115 1.37 11.42 -11.94
CA ASP A 115 0.73 11.46 -10.63
C ASP A 115 0.76 10.11 -9.92
N GLY A 116 0.92 9.02 -10.67
CA GLY A 116 0.92 7.64 -10.17
C GLY A 116 -0.34 6.87 -10.51
N ALA A 117 -0.91 7.12 -11.69
CA ALA A 117 -2.07 6.40 -12.21
C ALA A 117 -1.91 4.86 -12.16
N PRO A 118 -3.03 4.12 -12.12
CA PRO A 118 -4.40 4.64 -11.99
C PRO A 118 -4.81 4.88 -10.52
N LEU A 119 -4.08 4.32 -9.56
CA LEU A 119 -4.42 4.34 -8.14
C LEU A 119 -3.20 4.69 -7.28
N LYS A 120 -3.37 5.60 -6.33
CA LYS A 120 -2.30 6.11 -5.47
C LYS A 120 -2.73 6.24 -4.02
N VAL A 121 -1.84 5.89 -3.10
CA VAL A 121 -2.00 6.18 -1.67
C VAL A 121 -1.73 7.65 -1.42
N ILE A 122 -2.68 8.34 -0.79
CA ILE A 122 -2.50 9.70 -0.30
C ILE A 122 -2.84 9.71 1.19
N SER A 123 -1.90 10.19 2.01
CA SER A 123 -2.09 10.38 3.44
C SER A 123 -2.26 11.87 3.78
N ASP A 124 -2.69 12.17 5.00
CA ASP A 124 -2.64 13.52 5.56
C ASP A 124 -1.25 14.14 5.33
N PRO A 125 -1.12 15.34 4.74
CA PRO A 125 0.18 15.99 4.51
C PRO A 125 0.94 16.32 5.80
N LEU A 126 0.27 16.34 6.96
CA LEU A 126 0.92 16.50 8.26
C LEU A 126 1.51 15.18 8.79
N TYR A 127 1.14 14.05 8.19
CA TYR A 127 1.65 12.73 8.55
C TYR A 127 2.82 12.32 7.65
N GLY A 128 3.99 12.13 8.29
CA GLY A 128 5.17 11.56 7.64
C GLY A 128 5.69 12.39 6.45
N CYS A 129 6.43 11.73 5.56
CA CYS A 129 6.89 12.32 4.32
C CYS A 129 5.88 12.07 3.19
N LYS A 130 5.87 12.94 2.17
CA LYS A 130 5.20 12.64 0.88
C LYS A 130 5.81 11.43 0.17
N CYS A 131 6.98 10.96 0.58
CA CYS A 131 7.55 9.71 0.08
C CYS A 131 6.73 8.46 0.44
N ASN A 132 5.82 8.57 1.41
CA ASN A 132 4.83 7.53 1.74
C ASN A 132 3.62 7.51 0.79
N TRP A 133 3.52 8.47 -0.16
CA TRP A 133 2.41 8.54 -1.11
C TRP A 133 2.66 7.61 -2.30
N LEU A 134 2.53 6.31 -2.00
CA LEU A 134 2.81 5.19 -2.88
C LEU A 134 1.96 5.25 -4.17
N LYS A 135 2.64 5.26 -5.31
CA LYS A 135 2.03 5.23 -6.65
C LYS A 135 1.72 3.79 -7.06
N LYS A 136 0.79 3.61 -8.02
CA LYS A 136 0.46 2.30 -8.60
C LYS A 136 0.07 1.25 -7.54
N LEU A 137 -0.82 1.64 -6.63
CA LEU A 137 -1.31 0.78 -5.56
C LEU A 137 -1.92 -0.51 -6.11
N LYS A 138 -1.46 -1.66 -5.62
CA LYS A 138 -1.95 -2.99 -5.97
C LYS A 138 -2.51 -3.78 -4.81
N ILE A 139 -1.93 -3.68 -3.61
CA ILE A 139 -2.40 -4.40 -2.43
C ILE A 139 -2.56 -3.42 -1.27
N ILE A 140 -3.67 -3.57 -0.55
CA ILE A 140 -3.93 -2.96 0.74
C ILE A 140 -4.07 -4.12 1.74
N GLU A 141 -3.16 -4.23 2.69
CA GLU A 141 -3.19 -5.30 3.69
C GLU A 141 -3.37 -4.74 5.10
N PHE A 142 -4.37 -5.24 5.80
CA PHE A 142 -4.70 -4.89 7.17
C PHE A 142 -3.95 -5.82 8.13
N ILE A 143 -2.90 -5.28 8.78
CA ILE A 143 -1.92 -6.06 9.56
C ILE A 143 -2.36 -6.22 11.01
N ASP A 144 -2.35 -7.46 11.50
CA ASP A 144 -2.37 -7.77 12.93
C ASP A 144 -0.97 -7.52 13.51
N VAL A 145 -0.82 -6.41 14.24
CA VAL A 145 0.46 -5.99 14.81
C VAL A 145 1.04 -7.03 15.75
N SER A 146 0.20 -7.81 16.44
CA SER A 146 0.65 -8.82 17.41
C SER A 146 1.37 -10.01 16.76
N LYS A 147 1.15 -10.22 15.46
CA LYS A 147 1.71 -11.31 14.65
C LYS A 147 2.62 -10.79 13.53
N SER A 148 3.07 -9.55 13.66
CA SER A 148 3.88 -8.87 12.65
C SER A 148 5.33 -8.68 13.09
N LEU A 149 6.23 -8.60 12.12
CA LEU A 149 7.60 -8.17 12.30
C LEU A 149 7.72 -6.68 11.97
N SER A 150 8.20 -5.86 12.90
CA SER A 150 8.48 -4.45 12.61
C SER A 150 9.97 -4.20 12.38
N ILE A 151 10.31 -3.33 11.43
CA ILE A 151 11.69 -2.90 11.16
C ILE A 151 11.76 -1.39 11.21
N TYR A 152 12.59 -0.88 12.11
CA TYR A 152 12.63 0.55 12.45
C TYR A 152 14.05 0.98 12.86
N GLY A 153 14.20 2.25 13.27
CA GLY A 153 15.48 2.81 13.71
C GLY A 153 16.10 3.69 12.62
N ASN A 154 17.37 3.43 12.29
CA ASN A 154 18.13 4.18 11.28
C ASN A 154 17.77 3.77 9.84
N VAL A 155 16.50 3.87 9.52
CA VAL A 155 15.89 3.49 8.23
C VAL A 155 15.19 4.69 7.61
N THR A 156 14.96 4.65 6.30
CA THR A 156 14.14 5.67 5.62
C THR A 156 12.66 5.28 5.55
N ASN A 157 12.36 3.98 5.69
CA ASN A 157 11.01 3.44 5.65
C ASN A 157 10.79 2.48 6.83
N VAL A 158 9.94 2.85 7.77
CA VAL A 158 9.54 1.94 8.85
C VAL A 158 8.49 1.00 8.30
N VAL A 159 8.77 -0.30 8.34
CA VAL A 159 7.91 -1.32 7.72
C VAL A 159 7.46 -2.35 8.74
N TYR A 160 6.25 -2.85 8.52
CA TYR A 160 5.69 -3.99 9.22
C TYR A 160 5.49 -5.09 8.20
N PHE A 161 5.86 -6.32 8.54
CA PHE A 161 5.64 -7.51 7.73
C PHE A 161 4.65 -8.42 8.43
N SER A 162 3.58 -8.81 7.75
CA SER A 162 2.88 -10.05 8.06
C SER A 162 3.69 -11.25 7.54
N GLY A 163 3.31 -12.46 7.93
CA GLY A 163 3.91 -13.67 7.35
C GLY A 163 3.77 -13.72 5.83
N ARG A 164 2.65 -13.18 5.31
CA ARG A 164 2.34 -13.11 3.88
C ARG A 164 3.25 -12.16 3.12
N ASP A 165 3.67 -11.05 3.75
CA ASP A 165 4.58 -10.08 3.16
C ASP A 165 5.97 -10.66 2.81
N LEU A 166 6.34 -11.84 3.34
CA LEU A 166 7.56 -12.55 2.91
C LEU A 166 7.52 -12.97 1.43
N ASN A 167 6.34 -12.96 0.81
CA ASN A 167 6.14 -13.25 -0.61
C ASN A 167 6.39 -12.05 -1.53
N ILE A 168 6.60 -10.84 -0.98
CA ILE A 168 6.77 -9.59 -1.75
C ILE A 168 7.98 -9.60 -2.69
N PHE A 169 8.89 -10.56 -2.51
CA PHE A 169 10.11 -10.70 -3.31
C PHE A 169 9.95 -11.57 -4.56
N TYR A 170 8.75 -12.13 -4.79
CA TYR A 170 8.49 -13.07 -5.88
C TYR A 170 7.49 -12.52 -6.90
N SER A 171 6.21 -12.45 -6.53
CA SER A 171 5.16 -11.93 -7.39
C SER A 171 3.93 -11.50 -6.59
N ILE A 172 3.04 -10.70 -7.19
CA ILE A 172 1.75 -10.36 -6.57
C ILE A 172 0.96 -11.63 -6.29
N GLN A 173 0.94 -12.59 -7.23
CA GLN A 173 0.21 -13.84 -7.06
C GLN A 173 0.74 -14.66 -5.87
N ASP A 174 2.06 -14.72 -5.66
CA ASP A 174 2.63 -15.44 -4.52
C ASP A 174 2.26 -14.77 -3.17
N ILE A 175 2.06 -13.44 -3.12
CA ILE A 175 1.51 -12.74 -1.95
C ILE A 175 0.06 -13.15 -1.72
N LEU A 176 -0.78 -13.16 -2.77
CA LEU A 176 -2.19 -13.54 -2.65
C LEU A 176 -2.36 -15.02 -2.24
N ASP A 177 -1.48 -15.90 -2.75
CA ASP A 177 -1.51 -17.33 -2.45
C ASP A 177 -0.77 -17.69 -1.14
N ASN A 178 -0.09 -16.73 -0.51
CA ASN A 178 0.73 -16.92 0.70
C ASN A 178 1.68 -18.12 0.57
N LYS A 179 2.38 -18.21 -0.56
CA LYS A 179 3.04 -19.45 -1.00
C LYS A 179 4.31 -19.80 -0.23
N TYR A 180 5.11 -18.78 0.08
CA TYR A 180 6.38 -18.88 0.79
C TYR A 180 6.21 -18.32 2.20
N ASN A 181 6.94 -18.90 3.14
CA ASN A 181 6.94 -18.49 4.54
C ASN A 181 8.32 -18.02 5.01
N SER A 182 9.23 -17.69 4.09
CA SER A 182 10.61 -17.36 4.43
C SER A 182 11.21 -16.33 3.49
N ALA A 183 12.12 -15.50 4.00
CA ALA A 183 12.96 -14.62 3.20
C ALA A 183 14.33 -14.43 3.87
N THR A 184 15.32 -13.96 3.13
CA THR A 184 16.60 -13.56 3.73
C THR A 184 16.45 -12.23 4.48
N LEU A 185 17.25 -12.02 5.53
CA LEU A 185 17.30 -10.73 6.22
C LEU A 185 17.74 -9.60 5.29
N SER A 186 18.62 -9.87 4.32
CA SER A 186 18.97 -8.90 3.27
C SER A 186 17.74 -8.40 2.50
N GLN A 187 16.88 -9.32 2.04
CA GLN A 187 15.63 -8.98 1.36
C GLN A 187 14.70 -8.16 2.26
N VAL A 188 14.47 -8.63 3.49
CA VAL A 188 13.56 -8.00 4.45
C VAL A 188 14.05 -6.60 4.84
N LEU A 189 15.34 -6.44 5.13
CA LEU A 189 15.96 -5.14 5.41
C LEU A 189 15.93 -4.21 4.20
N SER A 190 16.03 -4.72 2.97
CA SER A 190 16.00 -3.89 1.76
C SER A 190 14.71 -3.06 1.63
N LYS A 191 13.58 -3.54 2.18
CA LYS A 191 12.30 -2.80 2.17
C LYS A 191 12.26 -1.66 3.18
N ALA A 192 13.01 -1.78 4.29
CA ALA A 192 13.15 -0.71 5.27
C ALA A 192 14.09 0.41 4.78
N LEU A 193 14.96 0.12 3.79
CA LEU A 193 15.94 1.05 3.25
C LEU A 193 16.84 1.67 4.35
N PRO A 194 17.75 0.88 4.96
CA PRO A 194 18.73 1.35 5.95
C PRO A 194 19.53 2.53 5.41
N LYS A 195 19.83 3.52 6.26
CA LYS A 195 20.66 4.67 5.87
C LYS A 195 22.13 4.25 5.75
N GLU A 196 22.92 5.00 4.98
CA GLU A 196 24.32 4.70 4.66
C GLU A 196 25.22 4.46 5.89
N GLY A 197 24.91 5.06 7.04
CA GLY A 197 25.65 4.87 8.30
C GLY A 197 25.19 3.70 9.18
N ALA A 198 24.15 2.96 8.76
CA ALA A 198 23.66 1.83 9.54
C ALA A 198 24.65 0.66 9.46
N THR A 199 25.07 0.15 10.62
CA THR A 199 26.09 -0.91 10.72
C THR A 199 25.62 -2.11 11.52
N LYS A 200 24.61 -1.95 12.37
CA LYS A 200 24.15 -2.98 13.28
C LYS A 200 22.64 -3.14 13.23
N ILE A 201 22.19 -4.32 13.64
CA ILE A 201 20.80 -4.55 13.99
C ILE A 201 20.69 -5.09 15.41
N ILE A 202 19.60 -4.75 16.07
CA ILE A 202 19.15 -5.35 17.32
C ILE A 202 17.88 -6.13 16.99
N ILE A 203 17.96 -7.44 17.11
CA ILE A 203 16.83 -8.35 16.97
C ILE A 203 16.18 -8.45 18.34
N ILE A 204 14.89 -8.09 18.40
CA ILE A 204 14.09 -8.10 19.62
C ILE A 204 13.06 -9.22 19.47
N SER A 205 13.14 -10.23 20.34
CA SER A 205 12.21 -11.36 20.35
C SER A 205 11.14 -11.23 21.43
N GLU A 206 10.32 -12.27 21.57
CA GLU A 206 9.44 -12.45 22.72
C GLU A 206 10.20 -12.25 24.04
N ASN A 207 9.48 -11.73 25.04
CA ASN A 207 10.01 -11.30 26.34
C ASN A 207 11.05 -10.17 26.31
N ASN A 208 11.14 -9.41 25.21
CA ASN A 208 12.09 -8.29 25.03
C ASN A 208 13.55 -8.71 25.17
N LEU A 209 13.88 -9.95 24.78
CA LEU A 209 15.27 -10.35 24.66
C LEU A 209 15.87 -9.68 23.43
N GLU A 210 16.99 -8.98 23.65
CA GLU A 210 17.70 -8.24 22.61
C GLU A 210 19.01 -8.94 22.29
N LYS A 211 19.26 -9.16 20.99
CA LYS A 211 20.56 -9.63 20.48
C LYS A 211 21.04 -8.68 19.39
N THR A 212 22.26 -8.17 19.55
CA THR A 212 22.90 -7.25 18.59
C THR A 212 23.82 -8.00 17.65
N TYR A 213 23.75 -7.65 16.36
CA TYR A 213 24.59 -8.21 15.30
C TYR A 213 25.11 -7.09 14.40
N ALA A 214 26.28 -7.28 13.80
CA ALA A 214 26.65 -6.46 12.65
C ALA A 214 25.76 -6.84 11.47
N ILE A 215 25.26 -5.86 10.69
CA ILE A 215 24.39 -6.12 9.54
C ILE A 215 25.04 -7.15 8.61
N THR A 216 26.31 -6.93 8.29
CA THR A 216 27.09 -7.77 7.36
C THR A 216 27.19 -9.24 7.77
N GLU A 217 27.07 -9.55 9.05
CA GLU A 217 27.16 -10.94 9.56
C GLU A 217 25.86 -11.70 9.33
N VAL A 218 24.72 -11.00 9.28
CA VAL A 218 23.40 -11.63 9.33
C VAL A 218 22.56 -11.45 8.06
N LEU A 219 23.08 -10.75 7.04
CA LEU A 219 22.34 -10.51 5.78
C LEU A 219 21.83 -11.79 5.10
N ASN A 220 22.60 -12.88 5.20
CA ASN A 220 22.26 -14.16 4.57
C ASN A 220 21.39 -15.05 5.46
N GLU A 221 21.13 -14.65 6.70
CA GLU A 221 20.25 -15.40 7.59
C GLU A 221 18.83 -15.38 7.06
N VAL A 222 18.11 -16.49 7.27
CA VAL A 222 16.74 -16.66 6.78
C VAL A 222 15.78 -16.48 7.94
N ILE A 223 14.81 -15.59 7.75
CA ILE A 223 13.68 -15.43 8.66
C ILE A 223 12.50 -16.24 8.11
N PHE A 224 11.88 -17.02 8.98
CA PHE A 224 10.71 -17.86 8.70
C PHE A 224 9.50 -17.35 9.46
N TYR A 225 8.30 -17.49 8.89
CA TYR A 225 7.03 -17.29 9.57
C TYR A 225 6.31 -18.62 9.75
N GLU A 226 6.21 -19.08 11.00
CA GLU A 226 5.59 -20.36 11.34
C GLU A 226 4.87 -20.24 12.68
N ASN A 227 3.70 -20.87 12.81
CA ASN A 227 2.88 -20.84 14.03
C ASN A 227 2.66 -19.41 14.54
N GLU A 228 2.31 -18.50 13.63
CA GLU A 228 2.06 -17.07 13.88
C GLU A 228 3.27 -16.26 14.38
N ASN A 229 4.48 -16.81 14.25
CA ASN A 229 5.70 -16.21 14.77
C ASN A 229 6.80 -16.12 13.71
N PHE A 230 7.57 -15.02 13.75
CA PHE A 230 8.80 -14.92 12.98
C PHE A 230 9.96 -15.57 13.73
N ASN A 231 10.79 -16.36 13.05
CA ASN A 231 11.89 -17.11 13.66
C ASN A 231 13.15 -17.00 12.79
N ILE A 232 14.33 -16.99 13.41
CA ILE A 232 15.63 -17.07 12.74
C ILE A 232 16.39 -18.26 13.34
N PRO A 233 16.12 -19.50 12.88
CA PRO A 233 16.60 -20.71 13.54
C PRO A 233 18.13 -20.82 13.59
N SER A 234 18.83 -20.35 12.56
CA SER A 234 20.29 -20.33 12.46
C SER A 234 20.96 -19.50 13.56
N LEU A 235 20.27 -18.48 14.08
CA LEU A 235 20.72 -17.66 15.20
C LEU A 235 20.16 -18.14 16.56
N GLY A 236 19.35 -19.21 16.55
CA GLY A 236 18.63 -19.69 17.73
C GLY A 236 17.69 -18.64 18.30
N ILE A 237 17.01 -17.87 17.45
CA ILE A 237 16.05 -16.83 17.85
C ILE A 237 14.66 -17.24 17.38
N ASN A 238 13.74 -17.35 18.34
CA ASN A 238 12.33 -17.62 18.07
C ASN A 238 11.49 -16.40 18.47
N GLY A 239 10.33 -16.23 17.81
CA GLY A 239 9.38 -15.17 18.15
C GLY A 239 9.96 -13.75 17.99
N VAL A 240 10.64 -13.49 16.88
CA VAL A 240 11.13 -12.15 16.52
C VAL A 240 9.94 -11.21 16.36
N ARG A 241 9.94 -10.12 17.13
CA ARG A 241 8.89 -9.07 17.06
C ARG A 241 9.36 -7.86 16.28
N SER A 242 10.65 -7.54 16.39
CA SER A 242 11.18 -6.39 15.68
C SER A 242 12.68 -6.45 15.43
N ILE A 243 13.12 -5.76 14.40
CA ILE A 243 14.52 -5.52 14.07
C ILE A 243 14.75 -4.00 14.09
N LYS A 244 15.51 -3.53 15.08
CA LYS A 244 15.96 -2.14 15.15
C LYS A 244 17.29 -2.02 14.41
N VAL A 245 17.33 -1.19 13.39
CA VAL A 245 18.54 -0.85 12.63
C VAL A 245 19.23 0.34 13.29
N GLU A 246 20.56 0.28 13.44
CA GLU A 246 21.40 1.34 14.01
C GLU A 246 22.56 1.71 13.10
#